data_AF-A0A2S2R184-F1
#
_entry.id   AF-A0A2S2R184-F1
#
_cell.length_a   1.000
_cell.length_b   1.000
_cell.length_c   1.000
_cell.angle_alpha   90.00
_cell.angle_beta   90.00
_cell.angle_gamma   90.00
#
_symmetry.space_group_name_H-M   'P 1'
#
loop_
_entity.id
_entity.type
_entity.pdbx_description
1 polymer ?
#
loop_
_entity_poly.entity_id
_entity_poly.type
_entity_poly.pdbx_seq_one_letter_code
_entity_poly.pdbx_strand_id
1 'polypeptide(L)'
;CILPFLFTPASTKRKKGTSSWKPSKIEMKDGFITHIKSYSELQETVSRRKNKYAQLGCTLQPFIIIIGPSINDISQIYVYVDNTYYVLNSIVAAIDCCFKVIHSLNLEYPLECLQVWTFIQKVFF
;
A
#
# COMPACT_ATOMS: atom_id res chain seq x y z
N CYS A 1 -8.89 7.66 -2.52
CA CYS A 1 -7.87 8.06 -3.53
C CYS A 1 -8.26 7.51 -4.90
N ILE A 2 -8.33 8.37 -5.93
CA ILE A 2 -8.73 7.99 -7.30
C ILE A 2 -7.56 7.56 -8.19
N LEU A 3 -6.33 7.95 -7.84
CA LEU A 3 -5.12 7.76 -8.64
C LEU A 3 -4.93 6.30 -9.14
N PRO A 4 -5.15 5.25 -8.32
CA PRO A 4 -4.99 3.87 -8.77
C PRO A 4 -5.94 3.45 -9.89
N PHE A 5 -7.10 4.10 -10.04
CA PHE A 5 -8.07 3.79 -11.08
C PHE A 5 -7.67 4.29 -12.47
N LEU A 6 -6.68 5.19 -12.56
CA LEU A 6 -6.11 5.66 -13.82
C LEU A 6 -5.23 4.61 -14.51
N PHE A 7 -4.85 3.55 -13.78
CA PHE A 7 -3.98 2.50 -14.29
C PHE A 7 -4.76 1.21 -14.52
N THR A 8 -4.40 0.49 -15.58
CA THR A 8 -4.89 -0.86 -15.81
C THR A 8 -4.13 -1.82 -14.90
N PRO A 9 -4.80 -2.76 -14.21
CA PRO A 9 -4.09 -3.72 -13.39
C PRO A 9 -3.12 -4.55 -14.22
N ALA A 10 -1.86 -4.53 -13.84
CA ALA A 10 -0.81 -5.30 -14.50
C ALA A 10 -0.74 -6.71 -13.89
N SER A 11 -0.56 -7.73 -14.74
CA SER A 11 -0.36 -9.10 -14.25
C SER A 11 0.99 -9.20 -13.56
N THR A 12 1.01 -9.66 -12.32
CA THR A 12 2.25 -9.84 -11.56
C THR A 12 2.71 -11.28 -11.77
N LYS A 13 3.90 -11.45 -12.36
CA LYS A 13 4.52 -12.76 -12.53
C LYS A 13 5.00 -13.24 -11.16
N ARG A 14 4.38 -14.29 -10.62
CA ARG A 14 4.88 -14.95 -9.41
C ARG A 14 6.14 -15.76 -9.73
N LYS A 15 6.92 -16.12 -8.70
CA LYS A 15 8.03 -17.08 -8.83
C LYS A 15 7.54 -18.36 -9.52
N LYS A 16 8.43 -18.91 -10.37
CA LYS A 16 8.22 -20.06 -11.28
C LYS A 16 7.35 -21.15 -10.62
N GLY A 17 6.16 -21.41 -11.18
CA GLY A 17 5.28 -22.52 -10.78
C GLY A 17 3.93 -22.16 -10.14
N THR A 18 3.68 -20.88 -9.81
CA THR A 18 2.37 -20.44 -9.29
C THR A 18 1.66 -19.53 -10.30
N SER A 19 0.33 -19.64 -10.40
CA SER A 19 -0.46 -18.93 -11.41
C SER A 19 -0.26 -17.41 -11.32
N SER A 20 -0.28 -16.74 -12.48
CA SER A 20 -0.16 -15.28 -12.55
C SER A 20 -1.30 -14.63 -11.77
N TRP A 21 -0.98 -13.73 -10.85
CA TRP A 21 -1.99 -12.97 -10.11
C TRP A 21 -2.14 -11.59 -10.71
N LYS A 22 -3.37 -11.24 -11.07
CA LYS A 22 -3.75 -9.92 -11.54
C LYS A 22 -4.59 -9.25 -10.44
N PRO A 23 -4.09 -8.20 -9.77
CA PRO A 23 -4.87 -7.49 -8.77
C PRO A 23 -6.10 -6.86 -9.42
N SER A 24 -7.21 -6.78 -8.68
CA SER A 24 -8.36 -5.98 -9.10
C SER A 24 -8.11 -4.48 -8.88
N LYS A 25 -8.86 -3.59 -9.56
CA LYS A 25 -8.74 -2.13 -9.33
C LYS A 25 -8.98 -1.74 -7.86
N ILE A 26 -9.84 -2.48 -7.17
CA ILE A 26 -10.12 -2.28 -5.74
C ILE A 26 -8.89 -2.66 -4.92
N GLU A 27 -8.21 -3.77 -5.25
CA GLU A 27 -6.96 -4.17 -4.60
C GLU A 27 -5.83 -3.18 -4.88
N MET A 28 -5.72 -2.64 -6.11
CA MET A 28 -4.76 -1.58 -6.41
C MET A 28 -5.02 -0.33 -5.55
N LYS A 29 -6.30 0.06 -5.41
CA LYS A 29 -6.70 1.19 -4.56
C LYS A 29 -6.32 0.94 -3.10
N ASP A 30 -6.67 -0.22 -2.59
CA ASP A 30 -6.43 -0.61 -1.19
C ASP A 30 -4.93 -0.74 -0.89
N GLY A 31 -4.16 -1.35 -1.79
CA GLY A 31 -2.71 -1.51 -1.61
C GLY A 31 -1.93 -0.21 -1.73
N PHE A 32 -2.45 0.80 -2.45
CA PHE A 32 -1.84 2.13 -2.44
C PHE A 32 -2.14 2.87 -1.13
N ILE A 33 -3.43 3.02 -0.79
CA ILE A 33 -3.87 3.64 0.47
C ILE A 33 -5.00 2.80 1.07
N THR A 34 -4.70 2.25 2.24
CA THR A 34 -5.62 1.41 3.01
C THR A 34 -6.52 2.28 3.83
N HIS A 35 -7.84 2.15 3.67
CA HIS A 35 -8.80 2.87 4.51
C HIS A 35 -9.47 1.90 5.47
N ILE A 36 -9.37 2.18 6.76
CA ILE A 36 -10.08 1.47 7.82
C ILE A 36 -10.96 2.43 8.60
N LYS A 37 -12.09 1.93 9.11
CA LYS A 37 -13.10 2.81 9.74
C LYS A 37 -12.74 3.21 11.16
N SER A 38 -12.07 2.32 11.88
CA SER A 38 -11.72 2.50 13.28
C SER A 38 -10.38 1.86 13.61
N TYR A 39 -9.79 2.28 14.73
CA TYR A 39 -8.53 1.74 15.22
C TYR A 39 -8.62 0.24 15.56
N SER A 40 -9.81 -0.27 15.92
CA SER A 40 -10.01 -1.69 16.22
C SER A 40 -9.73 -2.61 15.02
N GLU A 41 -9.91 -2.10 13.79
CA GLU A 41 -9.67 -2.86 12.55
C GLU A 41 -8.18 -2.88 12.15
N LEU A 42 -7.32 -2.09 12.83
CA LEU A 42 -5.93 -1.89 12.42
C LEU A 42 -5.12 -3.19 12.49
N GLN A 43 -5.15 -3.85 13.64
CA GLN A 43 -4.36 -5.07 13.87
C GLN A 43 -4.83 -6.22 12.96
N GLU A 44 -6.14 -6.36 12.77
CA GLU A 44 -6.71 -7.35 11.86
C GLU A 44 -6.28 -7.08 10.42
N THR A 45 -6.34 -5.81 9.97
CA THR A 45 -5.95 -5.42 8.61
C THR A 45 -4.48 -5.68 8.33
N VAL A 46 -3.59 -5.33 9.27
CA VAL A 46 -2.14 -5.59 9.15
C VAL A 46 -1.87 -7.10 9.13
N SER A 47 -2.51 -7.86 10.01
CA SER A 47 -2.35 -9.32 10.07
C SER A 47 -2.84 -10.01 8.79
N ARG A 48 -4.00 -9.60 8.28
CA ARG A 48 -4.55 -10.09 7.00
C ARG A 48 -3.58 -9.83 5.84
N ARG A 49 -2.94 -8.66 5.81
CA ARG A 49 -1.93 -8.34 4.78
C ARG A 49 -0.67 -9.17 4.91
N LYS A 50 -0.12 -9.30 6.12
CA LYS A 50 1.02 -10.18 6.37
C LYS A 50 0.75 -11.60 5.89
N ASN A 51 -0.41 -12.15 6.24
CA ASN A 51 -0.80 -13.50 5.82
C ASN A 51 -0.95 -13.61 4.30
N LYS A 52 -1.57 -12.61 3.64
CA LYS A 52 -1.66 -12.56 2.16
C LYS A 52 -0.27 -12.60 1.53
N TYR A 53 0.64 -11.73 1.96
CA TYR A 53 1.99 -11.65 1.40
C TYR A 53 2.84 -12.90 1.69
N ALA A 54 2.70 -13.49 2.89
CA ALA A 54 3.34 -14.75 3.24
C ALA A 54 2.87 -15.91 2.33
N GLN A 55 1.56 -16.02 2.07
CA GLN A 55 1.00 -17.01 1.13
C GLN A 55 1.48 -16.79 -0.32
N LEU A 56 1.80 -15.54 -0.69
CA LEU A 56 2.37 -15.20 -1.99
C LEU A 56 3.87 -15.45 -2.08
N GLY A 57 4.55 -15.75 -0.95
CA GLY A 57 6.01 -15.86 -0.89
C GLY A 57 6.71 -14.52 -1.13
N CYS A 58 6.04 -13.41 -0.80
CA CYS A 58 6.52 -12.04 -0.98
C CYS A 58 6.70 -11.35 0.37
N THR A 59 7.65 -10.42 0.44
CA THR A 59 7.81 -9.54 1.60
C THR A 59 6.73 -8.48 1.60
N LEU A 60 6.14 -8.19 2.77
CA LEU A 60 5.21 -7.09 2.94
C LEU A 60 5.99 -5.77 2.85
N GLN A 61 5.70 -4.98 1.84
CA GLN A 61 6.33 -3.68 1.64
C GLN A 61 5.66 -2.60 2.48
N PRO A 62 6.34 -1.46 2.76
CA PRO A 62 5.73 -0.32 3.42
C PRO A 62 4.44 0.12 2.75
N PHE A 63 3.44 0.50 3.55
CA PHE A 63 2.16 0.95 3.01
C PHE A 63 1.47 1.98 3.90
N ILE A 64 0.57 2.74 3.28
CA ILE A 64 -0.17 3.83 3.92
C ILE A 64 -1.49 3.29 4.46
N ILE A 65 -1.83 3.70 5.68
CA ILE A 65 -3.09 3.41 6.35
C ILE A 65 -3.73 4.73 6.76
N ILE A 66 -5.00 4.93 6.40
CA ILE A 66 -5.82 6.03 6.88
C ILE A 66 -6.96 5.47 7.73
N ILE A 67 -7.19 6.08 8.88
CA ILE A 67 -8.26 5.70 9.81
C ILE A 67 -9.27 6.82 9.87
N GLY A 68 -10.55 6.48 9.72
CA GLY A 68 -11.64 7.41 9.96
C GLY A 68 -12.97 6.84 9.45
N PRO A 69 -14.12 7.30 9.97
CA PRO A 69 -15.43 6.77 9.63
C PRO A 69 -15.75 6.91 8.13
N SER A 70 -15.16 7.91 7.46
CA SER A 70 -15.31 8.14 6.03
C SER A 70 -14.04 8.71 5.39
N ILE A 71 -14.00 8.78 4.07
CA ILE A 71 -12.88 9.40 3.32
C ILE A 71 -12.82 10.92 3.56
N ASN A 72 -13.94 11.53 3.95
CA ASN A 72 -14.05 12.97 4.23
C ASN A 72 -13.71 13.31 5.69
N ASP A 73 -13.63 12.29 6.55
CA ASP A 73 -13.39 12.44 7.98
C ASP A 73 -12.31 11.46 8.40
N ILE A 74 -11.05 11.91 8.26
CA ILE A 74 -9.86 11.12 8.55
C ILE A 74 -9.34 11.54 9.92
N SER A 75 -9.32 10.61 10.86
CA SER A 75 -8.85 10.83 12.22
C SER A 75 -7.34 10.67 12.35
N GLN A 76 -6.75 9.70 11.65
CA GLN A 76 -5.32 9.38 11.74
C GLN A 76 -4.77 8.85 10.41
N ILE A 77 -3.48 9.13 10.17
CA ILE A 77 -2.76 8.68 8.97
C ILE A 77 -1.45 8.05 9.42
N TYR A 78 -1.20 6.82 8.98
CA TYR A 78 -0.01 6.07 9.29
C TYR A 78 0.74 5.61 8.05
N VAL A 79 2.06 5.55 8.16
CA VAL A 79 2.89 4.70 7.30
C VAL A 79 3.35 3.52 8.13
N TYR A 80 3.02 2.31 7.68
CA TYR A 80 3.44 1.08 8.32
C TYR A 80 4.75 0.60 7.70
N VAL A 81 5.77 0.38 8.54
CA VAL A 81 7.10 -0.12 8.13
C VAL A 81 7.55 -1.14 9.17
N ASP A 82 7.66 -2.41 8.77
CA ASP A 82 8.19 -3.51 9.61
C ASP A 82 7.77 -3.45 11.09
N ASN A 83 6.46 -3.57 11.34
CA ASN A 83 5.83 -3.51 12.68
C ASN A 83 5.84 -2.15 13.38
N THR A 84 6.38 -1.11 12.75
CA THR A 84 6.39 0.26 13.26
C THR A 84 5.34 1.10 12.54
N TYR A 85 4.63 1.94 13.29
CA TYR A 85 3.64 2.88 12.75
C TYR A 85 4.18 4.30 12.88
N TYR A 86 4.37 4.98 11.75
CA TYR A 86 4.75 6.39 11.72
C TYR A 86 3.50 7.22 11.54
N VAL A 87 3.27 8.21 12.42
CA VAL A 87 2.10 9.10 12.37
C VAL A 87 2.40 10.31 11.50
N LEU A 88 1.51 10.62 10.57
CA LEU A 88 1.68 11.72 9.62
C LEU A 88 0.47 12.67 9.68
N ASN A 89 0.71 13.94 9.34
CA ASN A 89 -0.30 15.00 9.41
C ASN A 89 -1.10 15.17 8.11
N SER A 90 -0.69 14.53 7.01
CA SER A 90 -1.40 14.60 5.73
C SER A 90 -1.14 13.37 4.86
N ILE A 91 -2.04 13.11 3.91
CA ILE A 91 -1.89 12.01 2.94
C ILE A 91 -0.66 12.23 2.06
N VAL A 92 -0.40 13.49 1.67
CA VAL A 92 0.77 13.85 0.86
C VAL A 92 2.06 13.55 1.61
N ALA A 93 2.12 13.89 2.91
CA ALA A 93 3.26 13.56 3.76
C ALA A 93 3.43 12.05 3.93
N ALA A 94 2.34 11.29 4.01
CA ALA A 94 2.40 9.82 4.06
C ALA A 94 2.90 9.20 2.74
N ILE A 95 2.52 9.74 1.59
CA ILE A 95 3.04 9.31 0.28
C ILE A 95 4.55 9.58 0.19
N ASP A 96 4.98 10.79 0.52
CA ASP A 96 6.40 11.18 0.50
C ASP A 96 7.24 10.35 1.49
N CYS A 97 6.76 10.17 2.73
CA CYS A 97 7.40 9.33 3.73
C CYS A 97 7.51 7.87 3.25
N CYS A 98 6.41 7.28 2.77
CA CYS A 98 6.40 5.91 2.28
C CYS A 98 7.36 5.73 1.08
N PHE A 99 7.39 6.69 0.16
CA PHE A 99 8.32 6.69 -0.97
C PHE A 99 9.77 6.73 -0.49
N LYS A 100 10.12 7.67 0.40
CA LYS A 100 11.47 7.78 0.98
C LYS A 100 11.89 6.53 1.74
N VAL A 101 10.98 5.89 2.48
CA VAL A 101 11.27 4.62 3.17
C VAL A 101 11.59 3.53 2.16
N ILE A 102 10.81 3.40 1.09
CA ILE A 102 11.05 2.38 0.05
C ILE A 102 12.44 2.57 -0.57
N HIS A 103 12.84 3.79 -0.93
CA HIS A 103 14.14 4.05 -1.54
C HIS A 103 15.31 3.98 -0.58
N SER A 104 15.16 4.54 0.63
CA SER A 104 16.23 4.54 1.63
C SER A 104 16.58 3.13 2.10
N LEU A 105 15.60 2.23 2.14
CA LEU A 105 15.78 0.83 2.50
C LEU A 105 16.02 -0.08 1.28
N ASN A 106 16.12 0.49 0.08
CA ASN A 106 16.29 -0.24 -1.20
C ASN A 106 15.26 -1.38 -1.37
N LEU A 107 14.00 -1.08 -1.08
CA LEU A 107 12.87 -2.00 -1.13
C LEU A 107 12.20 -1.99 -2.51
N GLU A 108 11.43 -3.05 -2.78
CA GLU A 108 10.57 -3.12 -3.96
C GLU A 108 9.22 -2.44 -3.70
N TYR A 109 8.57 -1.92 -4.74
CA TYR A 109 7.21 -1.41 -4.61
C TYR A 109 6.20 -2.55 -4.39
N PRO A 110 5.10 -2.29 -3.67
CA PRO A 110 4.01 -3.27 -3.54
C PRO A 110 3.45 -3.66 -4.91
N LEU A 111 3.27 -4.96 -5.12
CA LEU A 111 2.90 -5.55 -6.41
C LEU A 111 1.56 -5.04 -6.94
N GLU A 112 0.57 -4.89 -6.05
CA GLU A 112 -0.77 -4.42 -6.43
C GLU A 112 -0.80 -2.96 -6.91
N CYS A 113 0.13 -2.11 -6.47
CA CYS A 113 0.15 -0.69 -6.82
C CYS A 113 1.47 -0.26 -7.47
N LEU A 114 2.25 -1.20 -8.00
CA LEU A 114 3.52 -0.97 -8.68
C LEU A 114 3.43 0.15 -9.73
N GLN A 115 2.38 0.14 -10.56
CA GLN A 115 2.17 1.16 -11.60
C GLN A 115 1.97 2.56 -11.01
N VAL A 116 1.28 2.65 -9.88
CA VAL A 116 1.02 3.92 -9.19
C VAL A 116 2.31 4.49 -8.64
N TRP A 117 3.11 3.67 -7.97
CA TRP A 117 4.41 4.11 -7.43
C TRP A 117 5.42 4.44 -8.53
N THR A 118 5.44 3.66 -9.61
CA THR A 118 6.30 3.94 -10.77
C THR A 118 5.93 5.27 -11.43
N PHE A 119 4.64 5.58 -11.52
CA PHE A 119 4.18 6.89 -12.00
C PHE A 119 4.63 8.00 -11.07
N ILE A 120 4.45 7.84 -9.75
CA ILE A 120 4.89 8.85 -8.77
C ILE A 120 6.39 9.10 -8.91
N GLN A 121 7.19 8.04 -9.01
CA GLN A 121 8.63 8.13 -9.21
C GLN A 121 8.98 8.92 -10.47
N LYS A 122 8.34 8.66 -11.61
CA LYS A 122 8.75 9.28 -12.89
C LYS A 122 8.27 10.71 -13.08
N VAL A 123 7.18 11.09 -12.42
CA VAL A 123 6.53 12.39 -12.63
C VAL A 123 6.94 13.41 -11.57
N PHE A 124 7.19 12.97 -10.34
CA PHE A 124 7.45 13.88 -9.21
C PHE A 124 8.88 13.81 -8.66
N PHE A 125 9.68 12.81 -9.04
CA PHE A 125 11.06 12.61 -8.57
C PHE A 125 12.01 12.30 -9.73
#